data_AF-A0A3A6PIL8-F1
#
_entry.id   AF-A0A3A6PIL8-F1
#
_cell.length_a   1.000
_cell.length_b   1.000
_cell.length_c   1.000
_cell.angle_alpha   90.00
_cell.angle_beta   90.00
_cell.angle_gamma   90.00
#
_symmetry.space_group_name_H-M   'P 1'
#
loop_
_entity.id
_entity.type
_entity.pdbx_description
1 polymer ?
#
loop_
_entity_poly.entity_id
_entity_poly.type
_entity_poly.pdbx_seq_one_letter_code
_entity_poly.pdbx_strand_id
1 'polypeptide(L)'
;MGCSKGPSDQNNVNHADYLKSFGWHLDGKISERTQGTQNFLDAQMAGIDLEPYKEIEITTYMLKEKQKTGKKIYASVYEYNGKIIGGNGKLEEWEPGVFSLKDKERLVSEGTITK
;
A
#
# COMPACT_ATOMS: atom_id res chain seq x y z
N MET A 1 10.96 -36.85 15.35
CA MET A 1 11.82 -35.66 15.14
C MET A 1 10.92 -34.44 15.24
N GLY A 2 11.18 -33.60 16.24
CA GLY A 2 10.25 -32.56 16.70
C GLY A 2 10.14 -31.39 15.73
N CYS A 3 8.91 -31.02 15.40
CA CYS A 3 8.60 -29.72 14.83
C CYS A 3 8.75 -28.66 15.92
N SER A 4 9.92 -28.03 16.01
CA SER A 4 10.08 -26.79 16.77
C SER A 4 9.48 -25.65 15.95
N LYS A 5 8.15 -25.48 16.03
CA LYS A 5 7.52 -24.18 15.76
C LYS A 5 7.81 -23.31 16.97
N GLY A 6 8.91 -22.57 16.93
CA GLY A 6 9.04 -21.41 17.81
C GLY A 6 7.93 -20.42 17.49
N PRO A 7 7.34 -19.72 18.48
CA PRO A 7 6.47 -18.60 18.19
C PRO A 7 7.36 -17.51 17.61
N SER A 8 7.33 -17.31 16.29
CA SER A 8 7.79 -16.04 15.75
C SER A 8 6.79 -15.01 16.25
N ASP A 9 7.21 -14.16 17.18
CA ASP A 9 6.58 -12.89 17.52
C ASP A 9 6.42 -12.07 16.24
N GLN A 10 5.40 -12.38 15.46
CA GLN A 10 4.91 -11.53 14.41
C GLN A 10 4.16 -10.42 15.14
N ASN A 11 4.80 -9.26 15.28
CA ASN A 11 4.08 -8.01 15.39
C ASN A 11 3.04 -8.04 14.27
N ASN A 12 1.79 -8.36 14.62
CA ASN A 12 0.69 -8.47 13.67
C ASN A 12 0.36 -7.05 13.20
N VAL A 13 1.11 -6.60 12.21
CA VAL A 13 0.88 -5.35 11.54
C VAL A 13 -0.45 -5.45 10.82
N ASN A 14 -1.44 -4.67 11.26
CA ASN A 14 -2.75 -4.68 10.64
C ASN A 14 -2.82 -3.67 9.49
N HIS A 15 -2.59 -4.15 8.25
CA HIS A 15 -2.72 -3.32 7.04
C HIS A 15 -4.11 -2.72 6.87
N ALA A 16 -5.16 -3.42 7.31
CA ALA A 16 -6.51 -2.90 7.22
C ALA A 16 -6.68 -1.65 8.09
N ASP A 17 -6.16 -1.68 9.32
CA ASP A 17 -6.23 -0.52 10.22
C ASP A 17 -5.37 0.64 9.71
N TYR A 18 -4.18 0.34 9.17
CA TYR A 18 -3.32 1.35 8.55
C TYR A 18 -4.02 2.06 7.39
N LEU A 19 -4.57 1.32 6.43
CA LEU A 19 -5.27 1.91 5.28
C LEU A 19 -6.55 2.63 5.70
N LYS A 20 -7.29 2.08 6.66
CA LYS A 20 -8.48 2.71 7.24
C LYS A 20 -8.16 4.03 7.95
N SER A 21 -6.96 4.18 8.52
CA SER A 21 -6.54 5.45 9.13
C SER A 21 -6.45 6.60 8.13
N PHE A 22 -6.28 6.29 6.83
CA PHE A 22 -6.35 7.25 5.72
C PHE A 22 -7.72 7.24 5.00
N GLY A 23 -8.68 6.51 5.57
CA GLY A 23 -10.04 6.39 5.04
C GLY A 23 -10.21 5.36 3.92
N TRP A 24 -9.22 4.55 3.57
CA TRP A 24 -9.33 3.54 2.51
C TRP A 24 -9.86 2.20 3.05
N HIS A 25 -10.64 1.50 2.25
CA HIS A 25 -11.24 0.23 2.65
C HIS A 25 -10.78 -0.92 1.76
N LEU A 26 -10.34 -2.01 2.40
CA LEU A 26 -9.88 -3.20 1.69
C LEU A 26 -11.04 -3.97 1.07
N ASP A 27 -10.89 -4.34 -0.20
CA ASP A 27 -11.75 -5.32 -0.88
C ASP A 27 -11.06 -6.71 -0.91
N GLY A 28 -9.75 -6.75 -1.18
CA GLY A 28 -8.99 -7.99 -1.16
C GLY A 28 -7.49 -7.82 -1.35
N LYS A 29 -6.70 -8.80 -0.89
CA LYS A 29 -5.25 -8.88 -1.14
C LYS A 29 -5.03 -9.37 -2.57
N ILE A 30 -4.17 -8.69 -3.31
CA ILE A 30 -3.84 -9.00 -4.71
C ILE A 30 -2.50 -9.71 -4.80
N SER A 31 -1.50 -9.22 -4.08
CA SER A 31 -0.16 -9.81 -4.10
C SER A 31 0.65 -9.43 -2.88
N GLU A 32 1.72 -10.17 -2.68
CA GLU A 32 2.77 -9.90 -1.70
C GLU A 32 4.08 -10.28 -2.36
N ARG A 33 5.06 -9.39 -2.24
CA ARG A 33 6.39 -9.60 -2.81
C ARG A 33 7.44 -8.87 -2.01
N THR A 34 8.66 -9.37 -2.10
CA THR A 34 9.84 -8.69 -1.60
C THR A 34 10.54 -8.01 -2.77
N GLN A 35 10.98 -6.76 -2.58
CA GLN A 35 11.58 -5.98 -3.66
C GLN A 35 12.69 -5.06 -3.13
N GLY A 36 13.80 -4.97 -3.88
CA GLY A 36 14.85 -3.99 -3.63
C GLY A 36 14.35 -2.55 -3.83
N THR A 37 14.79 -1.64 -2.98
CA THR A 37 14.29 -0.24 -2.92
C THR A 37 14.97 0.71 -3.90
N GLN A 38 16.05 0.28 -4.55
CA GLN A 38 16.82 1.11 -5.46
C GLN A 38 15.93 1.60 -6.62
N ASN A 39 15.87 2.93 -6.80
CA ASN A 39 15.05 3.60 -7.83
C ASN A 39 13.54 3.29 -7.78
N PHE A 40 12.99 3.08 -6.58
CA PHE A 40 11.57 2.76 -6.43
C PHE A 40 10.67 4.02 -6.57
N LEU A 41 10.34 4.36 -7.81
CA LEU A 41 9.61 5.58 -8.19
C LEU A 41 8.24 5.72 -7.49
N ASP A 42 7.50 4.62 -7.30
CA ASP A 42 6.18 4.64 -6.68
C ASP A 42 6.22 5.19 -5.24
N ALA A 43 7.27 4.85 -4.47
CA ALA A 43 7.47 5.41 -3.14
C ALA A 43 7.85 6.89 -3.18
N GLN A 44 8.75 7.28 -4.09
CA GLN A 44 9.17 8.67 -4.24
C GLN A 44 7.98 9.59 -4.61
N MET A 45 7.13 9.16 -5.55
CA MET A 45 5.92 9.88 -5.93
C MET A 45 4.90 10.00 -4.78
N ALA A 46 4.89 9.03 -3.87
CA ALA A 46 4.05 9.06 -2.68
C ALA A 46 4.69 9.84 -1.50
N GLY A 47 5.90 10.39 -1.68
CA GLY A 47 6.64 11.12 -0.66
C GLY A 47 7.23 10.22 0.44
N ILE A 48 7.52 8.95 0.11
CA ILE A 48 8.09 7.97 1.03
C ILE A 48 9.57 7.81 0.74
N ASP A 49 10.39 8.08 1.75
CA ASP A 49 11.81 7.83 1.70
C ASP A 49 12.10 6.35 2.00
N LEU A 50 12.64 5.65 1.00
CA LEU A 50 13.07 4.26 1.13
C LEU A 50 14.60 4.09 1.07
N GLU A 51 15.38 5.18 0.97
CA GLU A 51 16.84 5.11 0.94
C GLU A 51 17.46 4.34 2.11
N PRO A 52 16.92 4.40 3.35
CA PRO A 52 17.49 3.66 4.48
C PRO A 52 17.37 2.14 4.38
N TYR A 53 16.49 1.63 3.51
CA TYR A 53 16.18 0.21 3.42
C TYR A 53 16.77 -0.36 2.15
N LYS A 54 17.38 -1.55 2.20
CA LYS A 54 17.90 -2.22 1.00
C LYS A 54 16.81 -2.98 0.24
N GLU A 55 15.89 -3.56 0.99
CA GLU A 55 14.83 -4.43 0.51
C GLU A 55 13.63 -4.30 1.45
N ILE A 56 12.43 -4.33 0.89
CA ILE A 56 11.17 -4.18 1.63
C ILE A 56 10.17 -5.24 1.18
N GLU A 57 9.22 -5.53 2.05
CA GLU A 57 8.03 -6.31 1.72
C GLU A 57 6.93 -5.36 1.24
N ILE A 58 6.26 -5.73 0.15
CA ILE A 58 5.21 -4.95 -0.48
C ILE A 58 3.98 -5.84 -0.57
N THR A 59 2.93 -5.46 0.14
CA THR A 59 1.61 -6.09 0.00
C THR A 59 0.68 -5.16 -0.76
N THR A 60 0.19 -5.62 -1.92
CA THR A 60 -0.76 -4.87 -2.74
C THR A 60 -2.18 -5.37 -2.51
N TYR A 61 -3.09 -4.43 -2.34
CA TYR A 61 -4.51 -4.62 -2.12
C TYR A 61 -5.34 -3.92 -3.18
N MET A 62 -6.52 -4.47 -3.45
CA MET A 62 -7.59 -3.77 -4.12
C MET A 62 -8.48 -3.09 -3.07
N LEU A 63 -8.89 -1.87 -3.36
CA LEU A 63 -9.74 -1.06 -2.50
C LEU A 63 -11.21 -1.16 -2.92
N LYS A 64 -12.12 -0.93 -1.96
CA LYS A 64 -13.56 -0.85 -2.23
C LYS A 64 -13.92 0.41 -3.01
N GLU A 65 -13.19 1.50 -2.76
CA GLU A 65 -13.30 2.73 -3.52
C GLU A 65 -12.95 2.51 -4.99
N LYS A 66 -13.64 3.25 -5.85
CA LYS A 66 -13.44 3.18 -7.30
C LYS A 66 -13.19 4.56 -7.87
N GLN A 67 -12.50 4.58 -9.00
CA GLN A 67 -12.43 5.76 -9.84
C GLN A 67 -13.85 6.16 -10.27
N LYS A 68 -14.06 7.44 -10.58
CA LYS A 68 -15.34 7.93 -11.11
C LYS A 68 -15.75 7.23 -12.41
N THR A 69 -14.78 6.70 -13.15
CA THR A 69 -14.96 5.87 -14.35
C THR A 69 -15.41 4.43 -14.05
N GLY A 70 -15.48 4.04 -12.77
CA GLY A 70 -15.78 2.67 -12.33
C GLY A 70 -14.57 1.74 -12.27
N LYS A 71 -13.38 2.22 -12.66
CA LYS A 71 -12.11 1.49 -12.63
C LYS A 71 -11.59 1.29 -11.21
N LYS A 72 -10.75 0.29 -11.02
CA LYS A 72 -10.23 -0.11 -9.71
C LYS A 72 -9.20 0.88 -9.18
N ILE A 73 -9.02 0.84 -7.86
CA ILE A 73 -7.96 1.52 -7.13
C ILE A 73 -7.22 0.47 -6.32
N TYR A 74 -5.91 0.59 -6.28
CA TYR A 74 -5.02 -0.28 -5.54
C TYR A 74 -4.28 0.50 -4.46
N ALA A 75 -3.91 -0.18 -3.38
CA ALA A 75 -2.98 0.33 -2.39
C ALA A 75 -1.85 -0.67 -2.19
N SER A 76 -0.61 -0.19 -2.16
CA SER A 76 0.54 -0.98 -1.74
C SER A 76 1.00 -0.49 -0.37
N VAL A 77 1.14 -1.42 0.57
CA VAL A 77 1.72 -1.17 1.89
C VAL A 77 3.15 -1.70 1.89
N TYR A 78 4.07 -0.90 2.41
CA TYR A 78 5.49 -1.19 2.48
C TYR A 78 5.88 -1.52 3.91
N GLU A 79 6.60 -2.62 4.07
CA GLU A 79 7.05 -3.12 5.35
C GLU A 79 8.55 -3.40 5.36
N TYR A 80 9.17 -3.19 6.52
CA TYR A 80 10.53 -3.59 6.80
C TYR A 80 10.63 -4.20 8.19
N ASN A 81 11.10 -5.44 8.27
CA ASN A 81 11.18 -6.21 9.52
C ASN A 81 9.85 -6.24 10.30
N GLY A 82 8.74 -6.49 9.59
CA GLY A 82 7.40 -6.56 10.19
C GLY A 82 6.91 -5.24 10.78
N LYS A 83 7.27 -4.11 10.17
CA LYS A 83 6.77 -2.77 10.52
C LYS A 83 6.39 -2.02 9.26
N ILE A 84 5.23 -1.38 9.26
CA ILE A 84 4.83 -0.48 8.16
C ILE A 84 5.75 0.73 8.15
N ILE A 85 6.36 0.98 7.01
CA ILE A 85 7.21 2.14 6.75
C ILE A 85 6.55 3.12 5.77
N GLY A 86 5.46 2.73 5.12
CA GLY A 86 4.67 3.60 4.26
C GLY A 86 3.73 2.83 3.35
N GLY A 87 3.15 3.54 2.38
CA GLY A 87 2.39 2.96 1.30
C GLY A 87 1.90 3.99 0.31
N ASN A 88 1.59 3.56 -0.90
CA ASN A 88 1.02 4.40 -1.94
C ASN A 88 -0.31 3.83 -2.43
N GLY A 89 -1.10 4.70 -3.06
CA GLY A 89 -2.21 4.25 -3.90
C GLY A 89 -1.85 4.29 -5.38
N LYS A 90 -2.63 3.57 -6.19
CA LYS A 90 -2.52 3.54 -7.64
C LYS A 90 -3.89 3.48 -8.30
N LEU A 91 -4.11 4.36 -9.28
CA LEU A 91 -5.28 4.38 -10.15
C LEU A 91 -5.04 3.42 -11.32
N GLU A 92 -5.94 2.45 -11.51
CA GLU A 92 -5.97 1.59 -12.69
C GLU A 92 -6.00 2.42 -14.00
N GLU A 93 -5.21 2.01 -15.01
CA GLU A 93 -5.12 2.65 -16.34
C GLU A 93 -4.57 4.10 -16.38
N TRP A 94 -4.04 4.62 -15.27
CA TRP A 94 -3.35 5.92 -15.24
C TRP A 94 -1.84 5.70 -15.07
N GLU A 95 -1.03 6.41 -15.86
CA GLU A 95 0.42 6.37 -15.76
C GLU A 95 0.97 7.79 -15.50
N PRO A 96 1.71 8.01 -14.38
CA PRO A 96 2.08 7.00 -13.39
C PRO A 96 0.92 6.55 -12.48
N GLY A 97 -0.16 7.34 -12.36
CA GLY A 97 -1.36 7.00 -11.60
C GLY A 97 -1.16 6.78 -10.09
N VAL A 98 0.05 7.03 -9.58
CA VAL A 98 0.44 6.87 -8.18
C VAL A 98 0.05 8.10 -7.36
N PHE A 99 -0.41 7.88 -6.14
CA PHE A 99 -0.77 8.94 -5.21
C PHE A 99 -0.39 8.59 -3.76
N SER A 100 -0.27 9.62 -2.90
CA SER A 100 -0.09 9.41 -1.47
C SER A 100 -1.39 8.93 -0.83
N LEU A 101 -1.34 7.95 0.06
CA LEU A 101 -2.56 7.47 0.75
C LEU A 101 -3.30 8.59 1.51
N LYS A 102 -2.62 9.68 1.86
CA LYS A 102 -3.19 10.88 2.50
C LYS A 102 -4.07 11.72 1.57
N ASP A 103 -3.98 11.53 0.25
CA ASP A 103 -4.64 12.38 -0.75
C ASP A 103 -6.11 12.03 -1.01
N LYS A 104 -6.74 11.17 -0.20
CA LYS A 104 -8.11 10.70 -0.46
C LYS A 104 -9.09 11.86 -0.65
N GLU A 105 -9.07 12.86 0.25
CA GLU A 105 -9.98 14.01 0.16
C GLU A 105 -9.74 14.84 -1.10
N ARG A 106 -8.47 15.05 -1.46
CA ARG A 106 -8.09 15.74 -2.70
C ARG A 106 -8.63 15.00 -3.93
N LEU A 107 -8.43 13.69 -4.02
CA LEU A 107 -8.91 12.86 -5.14
C LEU A 107 -10.44 12.85 -5.28
N VAL A 108 -11.17 12.92 -4.15
CA VAL A 108 -12.63 13.09 -4.17
C VAL A 108 -13.00 14.48 -4.68
N SER A 109 -12.31 15.53 -4.20
CA SER A 109 -12.60 16.93 -4.58
C SER A 109 -12.34 17.22 -6.06
N GLU A 110 -11.31 16.60 -6.64
CA GLU A 110 -10.97 16.69 -8.06
C GLU A 110 -11.91 15.85 -8.95
N GLY A 111 -12.75 15.01 -8.33
CA GLY A 111 -13.65 14.12 -9.04
C GLY A 111 -12.96 12.92 -9.68
N THR A 112 -11.75 12.57 -9.24
CA THR A 112 -10.99 11.40 -9.71
C THR A 112 -11.61 10.10 -9.18
N ILE A 113 -12.08 10.10 -7.94
CA ILE A 113 -12.67 8.92 -7.28
C ILE A 113 -14.04 9.23 -6.69
N THR A 114 -14.86 8.21 -6.48
CA THR A 114 -16.14 8.35 -5.76
C THR A 114 -15.89 8.47 -4.25
N LYS A 115 -16.76 9.21 -3.56
CA LYS A 115 -16.75 9.32 -2.10
C LYS A 115 -16.98 7.96 -1.43
#